data_AF-A0A661S0U3-F1
#
_entry.id   AF-A0A661S0U3-F1
#
_cell.length_a   1.000
_cell.length_b   1.000
_cell.length_c   1.000
_cell.angle_alpha   90.00
_cell.angle_beta   90.00
_cell.angle_gamma   90.00
#
_symmetry.space_group_name_H-M   'P 1'
#
loop_
_entity.id
_entity.type
_entity.pdbx_description
1 polymer ?
#
loop_
_entity_poly.entity_id
_entity_poly.type
_entity_poly.pdbx_seq_one_letter_code
_entity_poly.pdbx_strand_id
1 'polypeptide(L)'
;MENLLNELKVKIVETLNLEDVSPEEIDESDQLVGGELELDSIDVLELVMMIEKDYGVKIDNKELGVKVFSSLKTLAQHIHETSPEFCN
;
A
#
# COMPACT_ATOMS: atom_id res chain seq x y z
N MET A 1 12.66 2.82 6.83
CA MET A 1 11.36 3.24 6.25
C MET A 1 11.43 3.32 4.73
N GLU A 2 12.45 3.94 4.14
CA GLU A 2 12.63 3.98 2.66
C GLU A 2 12.61 2.61 1.97
N ASN A 3 13.25 1.58 2.54
CA ASN A 3 13.20 0.22 1.97
C ASN A 3 11.77 -0.34 1.88
N LEU A 4 10.96 -0.16 2.93
CA LEU A 4 9.57 -0.62 2.95
C LEU A 4 8.73 0.16 1.91
N LEU A 5 8.95 1.47 1.78
CA LEU A 5 8.28 2.29 0.77
C LEU A 5 8.60 1.80 -0.65
N ASN A 6 9.87 1.57 -0.96
CA ASN A 6 10.27 1.05 -2.28
C ASN A 6 9.70 -0.34 -2.56
N GLU A 7 9.71 -1.22 -1.56
CA GLU A 7 9.12 -2.56 -1.69
C GLU A 7 7.61 -2.48 -1.94
N LEU A 8 6.89 -1.62 -1.20
CA LEU A 8 5.47 -1.41 -1.40
C LEU A 8 5.16 -0.84 -2.78
N LYS A 9 5.96 0.10 -3.29
CA LYS A 9 5.79 0.64 -4.66
C LYS A 9 5.86 -0.47 -5.69
N VAL A 10 6.88 -1.32 -5.62
CA VAL A 10 7.04 -2.46 -6.52
C VAL A 10 5.87 -3.42 -6.39
N LYS A 11 5.50 -3.80 -5.16
CA LYS A 11 4.38 -4.71 -4.91
C LYS A 11 3.05 -4.14 -5.40
N ILE A 12 2.80 -2.85 -5.25
CA ILE A 12 1.57 -2.20 -5.72
C ILE A 12 1.49 -2.28 -7.24
N VAL A 13 2.57 -1.91 -7.95
CA VAL A 13 2.64 -1.99 -9.42
C VAL A 13 2.47 -3.42 -9.90
N GLU A 14 3.12 -4.39 -9.24
CA GLU A 14 3.02 -5.82 -9.59
C GLU A 14 1.63 -6.41 -9.29
N THR A 15 1.03 -6.04 -8.15
CA THR A 15 -0.29 -6.55 -7.72
C THR A 15 -1.38 -6.04 -8.64
N LEU A 16 -1.35 -4.73 -8.91
CA LEU A 16 -2.34 -4.05 -9.73
C LEU A 16 -2.03 -4.12 -11.23
N ASN A 17 -0.89 -4.72 -11.58
CA ASN A 17 -0.40 -4.86 -12.94
C ASN A 17 -0.41 -3.53 -13.72
N LEU A 18 0.11 -2.47 -13.09
CA LEU A 18 0.18 -1.13 -13.68
C LEU A 18 1.33 -1.08 -14.70
N GLU A 19 1.05 -1.49 -15.94
CA GLU A 19 2.07 -1.55 -17.01
C GLU A 19 2.62 -0.16 -17.40
N ASP A 20 1.83 0.90 -17.19
CA ASP A 20 2.17 2.29 -17.53
C ASP A 20 2.71 3.11 -16.35
N VAL A 21 2.86 2.51 -15.16
CA VAL A 21 3.30 3.21 -13.95
C VAL A 21 4.55 2.53 -13.39
N SER A 22 5.66 3.26 -13.33
CA SER A 22 6.86 2.75 -12.68
C SER A 22 6.74 2.89 -11.17
N PRO A 23 7.22 1.91 -10.37
CA PRO A 23 7.20 2.03 -8.91
C PRO A 23 7.98 3.26 -8.42
N GLU A 24 9.00 3.68 -9.16
CA GLU A 24 9.81 4.86 -8.87
C GLU A 24 9.04 6.19 -9.05
N GLU A 25 8.02 6.19 -9.92
CA GLU A 25 7.17 7.35 -10.23
C GLU A 25 6.06 7.55 -9.20
N ILE A 26 5.73 6.51 -8.43
CA ILE A 26 4.76 6.61 -7.34
C ILE A 26 5.38 7.44 -6.21
N ASP A 27 4.84 8.62 -5.97
CA ASP A 27 5.23 9.44 -4.83
C ASP A 27 4.58 8.90 -3.54
N GLU A 28 5.36 8.90 -2.46
CA GLU A 28 4.91 8.34 -1.20
C GLU A 28 3.86 9.19 -0.47
N SER A 29 3.81 10.48 -0.81
CA SER A 29 2.87 11.47 -0.28
C SER A 29 1.63 11.61 -1.17
N ASP A 30 1.63 11.01 -2.37
CA ASP A 30 0.50 11.09 -3.28
C ASP A 30 -0.62 10.12 -2.89
N GLN A 31 -1.80 10.38 -3.43
CA GLN A 31 -3.00 9.66 -3.07
C GLN A 31 -3.10 8.39 -3.92
N LEU A 32 -2.92 7.22 -3.29
CA LEU A 32 -3.04 5.95 -4.01
C LEU A 32 -4.49 5.73 -4.45
N VAL A 33 -5.45 5.87 -3.54
CA VAL A 33 -6.88 5.65 -3.84
C VAL A 33 -7.54 6.94 -4.31
N GLY A 34 -8.15 6.91 -5.50
CA GLY A 34 -8.82 8.08 -6.07
C GLY A 34 -7.88 9.25 -6.39
N GLY A 35 -6.57 9.00 -6.49
CA GLY A 35 -5.59 9.92 -7.08
C GLY A 35 -5.28 9.55 -8.53
N GLU A 36 -4.06 9.80 -8.99
CA GLU A 36 -3.66 9.62 -10.40
C GLU A 36 -3.61 8.15 -10.84
N LEU A 37 -3.50 7.21 -9.89
CA LEU A 37 -3.51 5.78 -10.17
C LEU A 37 -4.91 5.22 -10.49
N GLU A 38 -5.96 6.04 -10.35
CA GLU A 38 -7.37 5.67 -10.59
C GLU A 38 -7.82 4.37 -9.91
N LEU A 39 -7.19 4.01 -8.78
CA LEU A 39 -7.46 2.75 -8.09
C LEU A 39 -8.93 2.64 -7.70
N ASP A 40 -9.55 1.55 -8.14
CA ASP A 40 -10.94 1.27 -7.85
C ASP A 40 -11.11 0.51 -6.52
N SER A 41 -12.36 0.19 -6.17
CA SER A 41 -12.64 -0.52 -4.91
C SER A 41 -12.15 -1.98 -4.91
N ILE A 42 -11.89 -2.57 -6.08
CA ILE A 42 -11.37 -3.93 -6.24
C ILE A 42 -9.86 -3.90 -6.03
N ASP A 43 -9.18 -2.95 -6.66
CA ASP A 43 -7.74 -2.72 -6.52
C ASP A 43 -7.34 -2.56 -5.04
N VAL A 44 -8.10 -1.74 -4.31
CA VAL A 44 -7.89 -1.54 -2.87
C VAL A 44 -8.02 -2.84 -2.08
N LEU A 45 -9.00 -3.70 -2.41
CA LEU A 45 -9.16 -4.98 -1.73
C LEU A 45 -8.01 -5.93 -2.03
N GLU A 46 -7.49 -5.92 -3.25
CA GLU A 46 -6.35 -6.76 -3.64
C GLU A 46 -5.07 -6.33 -2.93
N LEU A 47 -4.84 -5.01 -2.82
CA LEU A 47 -3.77 -4.45 -2.00
C LEU A 47 -3.92 -4.84 -0.51
N VAL A 48 -5.12 -4.72 0.08
CA VAL A 48 -5.37 -5.15 1.47
C VAL A 48 -4.96 -6.61 1.66
N MET A 49 -5.41 -7.50 0.76
CA MET A 49 -5.13 -8.93 0.85
C MET A 49 -3.64 -9.25 0.68
N MET A 50 -2.95 -8.54 -0.22
CA MET A 50 -1.50 -8.64 -0.38
C MET A 50 -0.79 -8.25 0.92
N ILE A 51 -1.17 -7.13 1.54
CA ILE A 51 -0.55 -6.67 2.79
C ILE A 51 -0.82 -7.62 3.97
N GLU A 52 -2.05 -8.11 4.10
CA GLU A 52 -2.43 -9.10 5.11
C GLU A 52 -1.62 -10.38 5.00
N LYS A 53 -1.33 -10.81 3.78
CA LYS A 53 -0.62 -12.06 3.50
C LYS A 53 0.90 -11.92 3.59
N ASP A 54 1.46 -10.83 3.07
CA ASP A 54 2.90 -10.59 3.04
C ASP A 54 3.44 -10.07 4.37
N TYR A 55 2.73 -9.15 5.03
CA TYR A 55 3.22 -8.49 6.25
C TYR A 55 2.49 -8.92 7.53
N GLY A 56 1.43 -9.73 7.43
CA GLY A 56 0.63 -10.17 8.57
C GLY A 56 -0.20 -9.08 9.22
N VAL A 57 -0.47 -7.98 8.51
CA VAL A 57 -1.16 -6.79 9.02
C VAL A 57 -2.63 -6.85 8.65
N LYS A 58 -3.54 -6.87 9.64
CA LYS A 58 -4.99 -6.92 9.39
C LYS A 58 -5.62 -5.55 9.22
N ILE A 59 -6.48 -5.43 8.21
CA ILE A 59 -7.28 -4.23 7.96
C ILE A 59 -8.76 -4.58 8.10
N ASP A 60 -9.24 -4.64 9.34
CA ASP A 60 -10.61 -5.08 9.66
C ASP A 60 -11.72 -4.05 9.33
N ASN A 61 -11.37 -2.82 8.93
CA ASN A 61 -12.36 -1.77 8.62
C ASN A 61 -12.11 -1.12 7.26
N LYS A 62 -13.18 -0.94 6.48
CA LYS A 62 -13.18 -0.22 5.20
C LYS A 62 -12.69 1.22 5.34
N GLU A 63 -13.07 1.92 6.40
CA GLU A 63 -12.58 3.28 6.67
C GLU A 63 -11.07 3.28 6.96
N LEU A 64 -10.60 2.27 7.68
CA LEU A 64 -9.17 2.09 7.95
C LEU A 64 -8.43 1.79 6.66
N GLY A 65 -8.94 0.89 5.81
CA GLY A 65 -8.37 0.62 4.49
C GLY A 65 -8.24 1.89 3.67
N VAL A 66 -9.32 2.65 3.47
CA VAL A 66 -9.26 3.93 2.73
C VAL A 66 -8.23 4.89 3.33
N LYS A 67 -8.12 4.95 4.66
CA LYS A 67 -7.14 5.81 5.33
C LYS A 67 -5.70 5.32 5.17
N VAL A 68 -5.48 4.02 5.30
CA VAL A 68 -4.17 3.36 5.18
C VAL A 68 -3.67 3.44 3.74
N PHE A 69 -4.54 3.19 2.77
CA PHE A 69 -4.29 3.36 1.33
C PHE A 69 -4.49 4.80 0.86
N SER A 70 -4.63 5.77 1.77
CA SER A 70 -4.71 7.18 1.38
C SER A 70 -3.39 7.69 0.84
N SER A 71 -2.25 7.18 1.32
CA SER A 71 -0.92 7.48 0.79
C SER A 71 0.00 6.32 1.09
N LEU A 72 1.04 6.14 0.28
CA LEU A 72 2.03 5.09 0.50
C LEU A 72 2.73 5.25 1.86
N LYS A 73 2.95 6.50 2.28
CA LYS A 73 3.53 6.81 3.58
C LYS A 73 2.66 6.32 4.73
N THR A 74 1.35 6.56 4.67
CA THR A 74 0.41 6.04 5.68
C THR A 74 0.40 4.52 5.68
N LEU A 75 0.42 3.89 4.50
CA LEU A 75 0.49 2.44 4.36
C LEU A 75 1.76 1.87 5.00
N ALA A 76 2.93 2.40 4.63
CA ALA A 76 4.22 1.98 5.15
C ALA A 76 4.30 2.19 6.67
N GLN A 77 3.79 3.32 7.18
CA GLN A 77 3.73 3.57 8.61
C GLN A 77 2.82 2.56 9.32
N HIS A 78 1.64 2.28 8.77
CA HIS A 78 0.71 1.32 9.35
C HIS A 78 1.30 -0.09 9.42
N ILE A 79 1.99 -0.51 8.35
CA ILE A 79 2.69 -1.79 8.30
C ILE A 79 3.85 -1.80 9.30
N HIS A 80 4.63 -0.72 9.39
CA HIS A 80 5.73 -0.63 10.34
C HIS A 80 5.26 -0.73 11.80
N GLU A 81 4.14 -0.10 12.14
CA GLU A 81 3.56 -0.11 13.49
C GLU A 81 2.89 -1.45 13.84
N THR A 82 2.32 -2.15 12.85
CA THR A 82 1.52 -3.35 13.08
C THR A 82 2.29 -4.65 12.83
N SER A 83 3.27 -4.62 11.92
CA SER A 83 4.04 -5.79 11.53
C SER A 83 5.12 -6.11 12.59
N PRO A 84 5.14 -7.34 13.11
CA PRO A 84 6.12 -7.76 14.11
C PRO A 84 7.55 -7.86 13.57
N GLU A 85 7.74 -7.94 12.24
CA GLU A 85 9.06 -8.01 11.62
C GLU A 85 9.84 -6.69 11.68
N PHE A 86 9.13 -5.56 11.78
CA PHE A 86 9.75 -4.23 11.84
C PHE A 86 9.78 -3.61 13.24
N CYS A 87 9.17 -4.26 14.24
CA CYS A 87 9.31 -3.93 15.65
C CYS A 87 10.56 -4.60 16.26
N ASN A 88 11.76 -4.08 15.97
CA ASN A 88 12.99 -4.38 16.74
C ASN A 88 13.80 -3.11 17.01
#